data_AF-A0A3B8X307-F1
#
_entry.id   AF-A0A3B8X307-F1
#
_cell.length_a   1.000
_cell.length_b   1.000
_cell.length_c   1.000
_cell.angle_alpha   90.00
_cell.angle_beta   90.00
_cell.angle_gamma   90.00
#
_symmetry.space_group_name_H-M   'P 1'
#
loop_
_entity.id
_entity.type
_entity.pdbx_description
1 polymer ?
#
loop_
_entity_poly.entity_id
_entity_poly.type
_entity_poly.pdbx_seq_one_letter_code
_entity_poly.pdbx_strand_id
1 'polypeptide(L)'
;FQKQWYRDADFEGLTMDPATGDLYIGLESTSKSVYRVPAPNYNGKDDNFVIKVEGVEDMGNSGCEGITWHKGNLYFGTQTGARIFEYSLDGTLLWKKSLRDVTSTISEVGDMCYDPVSDYLWVLDSNSNKDNPQYLGYTLY
;
A
#
# COMPACT_ATOMS: atom_id res chain seq x y z
N PHE A 1 -3.59 -13.44 27.86
CA PHE A 1 -3.82 -12.37 26.89
C PHE A 1 -4.24 -13.00 25.58
N GLN A 2 -5.54 -13.01 25.27
CA GLN A 2 -6.04 -13.42 23.96
C GLN A 2 -5.77 -12.25 23.01
N LYS A 3 -4.94 -12.47 22.00
CA LYS A 3 -4.81 -11.52 20.90
C LYS A 3 -6.12 -11.53 20.14
N GLN A 4 -6.94 -10.52 20.37
CA GLN A 4 -7.99 -10.17 19.43
C GLN A 4 -7.28 -9.70 18.17
N TRP A 5 -7.19 -10.57 17.17
CA TRP A 5 -7.26 -10.11 15.80
C TRP A 5 -8.49 -9.22 15.75
N TYR A 6 -8.30 -7.92 15.48
CA TYR A 6 -9.41 -7.00 15.31
C TYR A 6 -10.34 -7.64 14.27
N ARG A 7 -11.48 -8.17 14.73
CA ARG A 7 -12.43 -8.89 13.88
C ARG A 7 -13.08 -7.98 12.83
N ASP A 8 -12.78 -6.68 12.88
CA ASP A 8 -13.26 -5.62 12.00
C ASP A 8 -12.10 -4.78 11.42
N ALA A 9 -10.87 -5.32 11.37
CA ALA A 9 -9.79 -4.64 10.67
C ALA A 9 -9.96 -4.83 9.16
N ASP A 10 -10.26 -3.74 8.47
CA ASP A 10 -10.25 -3.64 7.02
C ASP A 10 -8.79 -3.73 6.54
N PHE A 11 -8.31 -4.96 6.37
CA PHE A 11 -7.00 -5.23 5.81
C PHE A 11 -7.13 -5.23 4.31
N GLU A 12 -6.29 -4.43 3.69
CA GLU A 12 -6.22 -4.31 2.24
C GLU A 12 -4.91 -4.94 1.77
N GLY A 13 -4.25 -4.32 0.79
CA GLY A 13 -3.07 -4.86 0.13
C GLY A 13 -2.01 -5.39 1.09
N LEU A 14 -1.22 -6.33 0.57
CA LEU A 14 -0.07 -6.90 1.25
C LEU A 14 1.16 -6.90 0.33
N THR A 15 2.33 -6.74 0.92
CA THR A 15 3.62 -6.92 0.23
C THR A 15 4.62 -7.61 1.14
N MET A 16 5.80 -7.90 0.62
CA MET A 16 6.88 -8.55 1.34
C MET A 16 8.20 -7.83 1.09
N ASP A 17 9.02 -7.69 2.13
CA ASP A 17 10.45 -7.40 1.95
C ASP A 17 11.12 -8.66 1.38
N PRO A 18 11.64 -8.62 0.14
CA PRO A 18 12.26 -9.79 -0.49
C PRO A 18 13.56 -10.24 0.18
N ALA A 19 14.22 -9.38 0.97
CA ALA A 19 15.46 -9.70 1.65
C ALA A 19 15.22 -10.47 2.97
N THR A 20 14.18 -10.09 3.72
CA THR A 20 13.88 -10.65 5.05
C THR A 20 12.71 -11.62 5.06
N GLY A 21 11.81 -11.51 4.09
CA GLY A 21 10.53 -12.24 4.04
C GLY A 21 9.45 -11.63 4.92
N ASP A 22 9.70 -10.47 5.54
CA ASP A 22 8.71 -9.78 6.37
C ASP A 22 7.52 -9.35 5.52
N LEU A 23 6.30 -9.63 6.01
CA LEU A 23 5.08 -9.18 5.34
C LEU A 23 4.65 -7.83 5.90
N TYR A 24 4.14 -6.97 5.02
CA TYR A 24 3.56 -5.68 5.32
C TYR A 24 2.13 -5.67 4.83
N ILE A 25 1.18 -5.39 5.72
CA ILE A 25 -0.26 -5.45 5.45
C ILE A 25 -0.84 -4.07 5.71
N GLY A 26 -1.45 -3.46 4.69
CA GLY A 26 -2.11 -2.16 4.79
C GLY A 26 -3.47 -2.27 5.48
N LEU A 27 -3.83 -1.25 6.26
CA LEU A 27 -5.15 -1.15 6.88
C LEU A 27 -5.90 0.09 6.39
N GLU A 28 -7.12 -0.12 5.90
CA GLU A 28 -7.99 0.96 5.44
C GLU A 28 -8.56 1.80 6.61
N SER A 29 -8.43 1.33 7.86
CA SER A 29 -8.99 1.98 9.05
C SER A 29 -8.61 3.46 9.23
N THR A 30 -9.32 4.17 10.10
CA THR A 30 -9.02 5.57 10.48
C THR A 30 -7.60 5.77 11.01
N SER A 31 -6.95 4.70 11.48
CA SER A 31 -5.58 4.76 11.99
C SER A 31 -4.50 4.81 10.91
N LYS A 32 -4.85 4.52 9.63
CA LYS A 32 -3.95 4.53 8.46
C LYS A 32 -2.56 4.00 8.81
N SER A 33 -2.47 2.68 8.90
CA SER A 33 -1.28 2.01 9.43
C SER A 33 -0.97 0.75 8.65
N VAL A 34 0.28 0.31 8.77
CA VAL A 34 0.76 -0.95 8.21
C VAL A 34 1.18 -1.88 9.33
N TYR A 35 0.75 -3.13 9.24
CA TYR A 35 1.17 -4.17 10.15
C TYR A 35 2.32 -4.92 9.52
N ARG A 36 3.45 -4.96 10.22
CA ARG A 36 4.58 -5.82 9.87
C ARG A 36 4.45 -7.16 10.60
N VAL A 37 4.49 -8.23 9.83
CA VAL A 37 4.57 -9.61 10.30
C VAL A 37 6.00 -10.10 10.06
N PRO A 38 6.83 -10.21 11.10
CA PRO A 38 8.23 -10.56 10.93
C PRO A 38 8.41 -12.03 10.55
N ALA A 39 9.31 -12.29 9.60
CA ALA A 39 9.77 -13.61 9.19
C ALA A 39 11.22 -13.87 9.68
N PRO A 40 11.64 -15.14 9.78
CA PRO A 40 10.84 -16.36 9.65
C PRO A 40 10.08 -16.71 10.94
N ASN A 41 10.28 -15.96 12.02
CA ASN A 41 9.92 -16.37 13.38
C ASN A 41 8.53 -15.91 13.84
N TYR A 42 7.60 -15.68 12.91
CA TYR A 42 6.23 -15.33 13.27
C TYR A 42 5.63 -16.41 14.18
N ASN A 43 5.43 -16.07 15.45
CA ASN A 43 4.96 -16.99 16.48
C ASN A 43 3.51 -16.70 16.90
N GLY A 44 2.84 -15.77 16.21
CA GLY A 44 1.50 -15.29 16.54
C GLY A 44 1.38 -14.55 17.87
N LYS A 45 2.46 -14.42 18.66
CA LYS A 45 2.50 -13.88 20.03
C LYS A 45 3.27 -12.56 20.16
N ASP A 46 4.17 -12.26 19.25
CA ASP A 46 4.91 -10.98 19.25
C ASP A 46 3.99 -9.82 18.86
N ASP A 47 4.15 -8.67 19.52
CA ASP A 47 3.44 -7.45 19.16
C ASP A 47 3.82 -7.10 17.71
N ASN A 48 2.89 -7.30 16.78
CA ASN A 48 3.11 -6.95 15.38
C ASN A 48 3.51 -5.47 15.34
N PHE A 49 4.61 -5.14 14.67
CA PHE A 49 5.07 -3.77 14.60
C PHE A 49 4.10 -3.00 13.71
N VAL A 50 3.39 -2.04 14.30
CA VAL A 50 2.49 -1.15 13.58
C VAL A 50 3.29 0.06 13.12
N ILE A 51 3.54 0.13 11.82
CA ILE A 51 4.07 1.35 11.19
C ILE A 51 2.90 2.30 11.06
N LYS A 52 2.93 3.39 11.82
CA LYS A 52 1.99 4.50 11.63
C LYS A 52 2.55 5.38 10.54
N VAL A 53 1.76 5.63 9.51
CA VAL A 53 2.22 6.40 8.36
C VAL A 53 1.82 7.87 8.55
N GLU A 54 2.73 8.78 8.25
CA GLU A 54 2.52 10.23 8.41
C GLU A 54 1.89 10.87 7.15
N GLY A 55 1.46 12.13 7.21
CA GLY A 55 1.05 12.87 6.01
C GLY A 55 -0.18 12.31 5.27
N VAL A 56 -1.11 11.70 6.01
CA VAL A 56 -2.28 10.98 5.48
C VAL A 56 -3.45 11.89 5.07
N GLU A 57 -3.32 13.21 5.21
CA GLU A 57 -4.39 14.17 4.90
C GLU A 57 -4.93 14.05 3.46
N ASP A 58 -4.06 13.66 2.52
CA ASP A 58 -4.40 13.53 1.09
C ASP A 58 -4.92 12.14 0.70
N MET A 59 -4.91 11.18 1.63
CA MET A 59 -5.49 9.85 1.42
C MET A 59 -7.01 9.84 1.54
N GLY A 60 -7.59 10.86 2.18
CA GLY A 60 -9.03 10.92 2.43
C GLY A 60 -9.49 9.78 3.35
N ASN A 61 -10.69 9.24 3.09
CA ASN A 61 -11.23 8.11 3.84
C ASN A 61 -10.69 6.75 3.37
N SER A 62 -10.30 6.65 2.09
CA SER A 62 -9.95 5.43 1.32
C SER A 62 -8.61 4.76 1.66
N GLY A 63 -8.31 4.58 2.94
CA GLY A 63 -6.99 4.28 3.52
C GLY A 63 -5.84 3.81 2.64
N CYS A 64 -5.27 2.65 2.94
CA CYS A 64 -4.21 2.04 2.14
C CYS A 64 -4.86 0.92 1.34
N GLU A 65 -4.79 0.97 0.01
CA GLU A 65 -5.50 0.02 -0.87
C GLU A 65 -4.48 -0.94 -1.48
N GLY A 66 -3.79 -0.48 -2.53
CA GLY A 66 -2.59 -1.13 -3.03
C GLY A 66 -1.38 -0.84 -2.15
N ILE A 67 -0.54 -1.85 -1.95
CA ILE A 67 0.77 -1.72 -1.31
C ILE A 67 1.80 -2.50 -2.12
N THR A 68 3.00 -1.96 -2.29
CA THR A 68 4.10 -2.73 -2.87
C THR A 68 5.44 -2.35 -2.25
N TRP A 69 6.38 -3.29 -2.29
CA TRP A 69 7.74 -3.06 -1.82
C TRP A 69 8.51 -2.30 -2.89
N HIS A 70 9.18 -1.21 -2.53
CA HIS A 70 9.97 -0.42 -3.44
C HIS A 70 11.32 -0.07 -2.82
N LYS A 71 12.39 -0.74 -3.28
CA LYS A 71 13.80 -0.37 -3.00
C LYS A 71 14.12 -0.07 -1.52
N GLY A 72 13.51 -0.79 -0.57
CA GLY A 72 13.71 -0.59 0.88
C GLY A 72 12.60 0.19 1.59
N ASN A 73 11.62 0.67 0.84
CA ASN A 73 10.47 1.45 1.28
C ASN A 73 9.15 0.75 0.88
N LEU A 74 8.04 1.38 1.26
CA LEU A 74 6.69 0.95 0.89
C LEU A 74 6.02 2.01 0.02
N TYR A 75 5.41 1.59 -1.08
CA TYR A 75 4.45 2.41 -1.82
C TYR A 75 3.03 2.07 -1.37
N PHE A 76 2.20 3.10 -1.17
CA PHE A 76 0.75 2.94 -0.99
C PHE A 76 -0.03 3.66 -2.07
N GLY A 77 -1.08 3.00 -2.54
CA GLY A 77 -2.09 3.55 -3.43
C GLY A 77 -3.36 3.89 -2.67
N THR A 78 -4.10 4.89 -3.16
CA THR A 78 -5.40 5.27 -2.61
C THR A 78 -6.50 5.20 -3.66
N GLN A 79 -7.72 4.80 -3.28
CA GLN A 79 -8.88 4.96 -4.15
C GLN A 79 -9.14 6.45 -4.39
N THR A 80 -9.31 7.23 -3.32
CA THR A 80 -9.59 8.66 -3.45
C THR A 80 -8.38 9.41 -4.02
N GLY A 81 -8.59 10.01 -5.20
CA GLY A 81 -7.61 10.87 -5.86
C GLY A 81 -6.51 10.14 -6.63
N ALA A 82 -6.56 8.80 -6.68
CA ALA A 82 -5.59 7.94 -7.35
C ALA A 82 -4.14 8.38 -7.08
N ARG A 83 -3.75 8.42 -5.81
CA ARG A 83 -2.42 8.88 -5.38
C ARG A 83 -1.53 7.71 -5.02
N ILE A 84 -0.24 7.90 -5.26
CA ILE A 84 0.83 7.05 -4.73
C ILE A 84 1.60 7.84 -3.67
N PHE A 85 1.92 7.17 -2.57
CA PHE A 85 2.75 7.68 -1.48
C PHE A 85 3.92 6.72 -1.27
N GLU A 86 5.13 7.23 -1.05
CA GLU A 86 6.26 6.43 -0.59
C GLU A 86 6.54 6.71 0.89
N TYR A 87 6.68 5.63 1.67
CA TYR A 87 7.01 5.67 3.08
C TYR A 87 8.26 4.86 3.38
N SER A 88 9.12 5.40 4.24
CA SER A 88 10.15 4.61 4.90
C SER A 88 9.53 3.64 5.92
N LEU A 89 10.30 2.63 6.33
CA LEU A 89 9.81 1.58 7.24
C LEU A 89 9.55 2.06 8.68
N ASP A 90 9.95 3.27 9.03
CA ASP A 90 9.59 3.94 10.29
C ASP A 90 8.29 4.75 10.19
N GLY A 91 7.70 4.87 8.99
CA GLY A 91 6.43 5.56 8.75
C GLY A 91 6.56 6.99 8.27
N THR A 92 7.78 7.50 8.05
CA THR A 92 7.97 8.84 7.48
C THR A 92 7.58 8.87 6.00
N LEU A 93 6.76 9.86 5.63
CA LEU A 93 6.41 10.13 4.24
C LEU A 93 7.62 10.68 3.48
N LEU A 94 8.05 10.00 2.43
CA LEU A 94 9.17 10.41 1.58
C LEU A 94 8.70 11.26 0.39
N TRP A 95 7.64 10.84 -0.30
CA TRP A 95 6.98 11.64 -1.34
C TRP A 95 5.56 11.17 -1.62
N LYS A 96 4.79 12.00 -2.34
CA LYS A 96 3.46 11.66 -2.85
C LYS A 96 3.22 12.23 -4.26
N LYS A 97 2.46 11.53 -5.10
CA LYS A 97 2.14 11.92 -6.49
C LYS A 97 0.73 11.51 -6.86
N SER A 98 0.02 12.32 -7.63
CA SER A 98 -1.24 11.87 -8.24
C SER A 98 -0.93 11.14 -9.55
N LEU A 99 -1.52 9.96 -9.75
CA LEU A 99 -1.45 9.29 -11.04
C LEU A 99 -2.26 10.02 -12.11
N ARG A 100 -3.13 10.97 -11.73
CA ARG A 100 -3.86 11.82 -12.68
C ARG A 100 -2.96 12.80 -13.42
N ASP A 101 -1.76 13.06 -12.89
CA ASP A 101 -0.72 13.82 -13.59
C ASP A 101 -0.06 13.00 -14.71
N VAL A 102 -0.21 11.67 -14.67
CA VAL A 102 0.33 10.71 -15.65
C VAL A 102 -0.75 10.31 -16.65
N THR A 103 -1.96 10.00 -16.16
CA THR A 103 -3.13 9.66 -16.97
C THR A 103 -4.41 10.24 -16.38
N SER A 104 -5.15 11.01 -17.17
CA SER A 104 -6.40 11.61 -16.69
C SER A 104 -7.54 10.61 -16.48
N THR A 105 -7.40 9.37 -16.95
CA THR A 105 -8.47 8.36 -16.90
C THR A 105 -8.42 7.48 -15.67
N ILE A 106 -7.32 7.49 -14.89
CA ILE A 106 -7.24 6.68 -13.69
C ILE A 106 -8.19 7.21 -12.62
N SER A 107 -9.07 6.33 -12.16
CA SER A 107 -10.09 6.68 -11.18
C SER A 107 -9.62 6.44 -9.76
N GLU A 108 -9.06 5.25 -9.51
CA GLU A 108 -8.68 4.72 -8.21
C GLU A 108 -7.42 3.86 -8.32
N VAL A 109 -6.72 3.63 -7.20
CA VAL A 109 -5.69 2.60 -7.11
C VAL A 109 -6.23 1.47 -6.25
N GLY A 110 -6.47 0.31 -6.87
CA GLY A 110 -6.95 -0.89 -6.18
C GLY A 110 -5.83 -1.84 -5.77
N ASP A 111 -4.77 -1.94 -6.59
CA ASP A 111 -3.60 -2.76 -6.26
C ASP A 111 -2.36 -2.27 -7.02
N MET A 112 -1.17 -2.68 -6.56
CA MET A 112 0.11 -2.28 -7.15
C MET A 112 1.16 -3.39 -7.11
N CYS A 113 2.01 -3.42 -8.13
CA CYS A 113 3.19 -4.28 -8.16
C CYS A 113 4.38 -3.53 -8.75
N TYR A 114 5.46 -3.39 -7.97
CA TYR A 114 6.72 -2.86 -8.47
C TYR A 114 7.56 -3.98 -9.10
N ASP A 115 7.94 -3.80 -10.37
CA ASP A 115 8.87 -4.67 -11.09
C ASP A 115 10.28 -4.06 -11.05
N PRO A 116 11.22 -4.65 -10.28
CA PRO A 116 12.60 -4.14 -10.18
C PRO A 116 13.44 -4.38 -11.45
N VAL A 117 13.01 -5.26 -12.36
CA VAL A 117 13.75 -5.54 -13.59
C VAL A 117 13.51 -4.44 -14.62
N SER A 118 12.24 -4.05 -14.79
CA SER A 118 11.84 -3.02 -15.74
C SER A 118 11.78 -1.61 -15.14
N ASP A 119 11.93 -1.50 -13.81
CA ASP A 119 11.73 -0.28 -13.01
C ASP A 119 10.34 0.34 -13.23
N TYR A 120 9.32 -0.51 -13.29
CA TYR A 120 7.93 -0.11 -13.52
C TYR A 120 7.06 -0.35 -12.30
N LEU A 121 6.11 0.55 -12.08
CA LEU A 121 5.00 0.33 -11.16
C LEU A 121 3.75 -0.02 -11.97
N TRP A 122 3.31 -1.26 -11.84
CA TRP A 122 2.03 -1.70 -12.35
C TRP A 122 0.94 -1.29 -11.36
N VAL A 123 -0.11 -0.65 -11.87
CA VAL A 123 -1.21 -0.16 -11.03
C VAL A 123 -2.53 -0.67 -11.61
N LEU A 124 -3.36 -1.24 -10.73
CA LEU A 124 -4.72 -1.64 -11.06
C LEU A 124 -5.68 -0.50 -10.75
N ASP A 125 -6.46 -0.06 -11.75
CA ASP A 125 -7.59 0.84 -11.53
C ASP A 125 -8.85 0.03 -11.22
N SER A 126 -9.23 -0.02 -9.94
CA SER A 126 -10.36 -0.83 -9.44
C SER A 126 -11.72 -0.31 -9.88
N ASN A 127 -11.81 0.92 -10.39
CA ASN A 127 -13.08 1.56 -10.73
C ASN A 127 -13.10 2.16 -12.14
N SER A 128 -12.13 1.80 -13.00
CA SER A 128 -12.23 2.06 -14.44
C SER A 128 -13.41 1.24 -14.99
N ASN A 129 -14.57 1.88 -15.24
CA ASN A 129 -15.82 1.29 -15.74
C ASN A 129 -16.05 -0.17 -15.32
N LYS A 130 -16.96 -0.42 -14.36
CA LYS A 130 -17.32 -1.73 -13.79
C LYS A 130 -17.54 -2.90 -14.78
N ASP A 131 -17.60 -2.64 -16.08
CA ASP A 131 -17.74 -3.59 -17.17
C ASP A 131 -16.45 -3.89 -17.97
N ASN A 132 -15.32 -3.18 -17.76
CA ASN A 132 -14.05 -3.40 -18.48
C ASN A 132 -12.81 -2.85 -17.73
N PRO A 133 -12.17 -3.63 -16.84
CA PRO A 133 -11.00 -3.17 -16.07
C PRO A 133 -9.81 -2.87 -16.99
N GLN A 134 -9.21 -1.69 -16.85
CA GLN A 134 -7.98 -1.32 -17.56
C GLN A 134 -6.75 -1.58 -16.71
N TYR A 135 -5.86 -2.46 -17.19
CA TYR A 135 -4.52 -2.63 -16.63
C TYR A 135 -3.59 -1.61 -17.27
N LEU A 136 -2.99 -0.74 -16.45
CA LEU A 136 -2.11 0.31 -16.95
C LEU A 136 -0.75 0.18 -16.25
N GLY A 137 0.30 -0.01 -17.07
CA GLY A 137 1.68 0.00 -16.60
C GLY A 137 2.23 1.43 -16.64
N TYR A 138 2.83 1.89 -15.55
CA TYR A 138 3.41 3.23 -15.47
C TYR A 138 4.88 3.19 -15.08
N THR A 139 5.64 4.12 -15.65
CA THR A 139 6.95 4.51 -15.13
C THR A 139 6.75 5.74 -14.25
N LEU A 140 6.99 5.60 -12.95
CA LEU A 140 7.04 6.74 -12.05
C LEU A 140 8.44 7.36 -12.14
N TYR A 141 8.56 8.49 -12.86
CA TYR A 141 9.71 9.38 -12.78
C TYR A 141 9.64 10.27 -11.53
#